data_AF-A0A1P8PEV5-F1
#
_entry.id   AF-A0A1P8PEV5-F1
#
_cell.length_a   1.000
_cell.length_b   1.000
_cell.length_c   1.000
_cell.angle_alpha   90.00
_cell.angle_beta   90.00
_cell.angle_gamma   90.00
#
_symmetry.space_group_name_H-M   'P 1'
#
loop_
_entity.id
_entity.type
_entity.pdbx_description
1 polymer ?
#
loop_
_entity_poly.entity_id
_entity_poly.type
_entity_poly.pdbx_seq_one_letter_code
_entity_poly.pdbx_strand_id
1 'polypeptide(L)'
;MKFCTCAQRTLLVLKAKEIPHEVFHISLFKKPEWYSKIHPGGEVPALLNGSNVLVQSSDICNYLEEKYHQNSLYPSEPEAKNRDKNLSEKLYRDELWLQIMRRDLHIFIAVAASSDFTTCGVPHHWQSDFEM
;
A
#
# COMPACT_ATOMS: atom_id res chain seq x y z
N MET A 1 9.14 -16.28 2.29
CA MET A 1 8.81 -15.15 3.19
C MET A 1 7.88 -14.22 2.41
N LYS A 2 6.72 -13.80 2.94
CA LYS A 2 5.75 -12.93 2.24
C LYS A 2 5.99 -11.44 2.58
N PHE A 3 7.01 -10.77 2.02
CA PHE A 3 7.46 -9.44 2.46
C PHE A 3 7.73 -8.40 1.36
N CYS A 4 6.71 -7.65 0.92
CA CYS A 4 6.97 -6.45 0.11
C CYS A 4 7.07 -5.25 1.04
N THR A 5 8.21 -4.57 1.04
CA THR A 5 8.47 -3.43 1.92
C THR A 5 7.66 -2.20 1.56
N CYS A 6 7.39 -1.98 0.27
CA CYS A 6 6.45 -0.96 -0.19
C CYS A 6 5.04 -1.22 0.38
N ALA A 7 4.56 -2.46 0.34
CA ALA A 7 3.25 -2.80 0.89
C ALA A 7 3.23 -2.77 2.42
N GLN A 8 4.31 -3.22 3.05
CA GLN A 8 4.48 -3.17 4.50
C GLN A 8 4.46 -1.73 5.01
N ARG A 9 5.08 -0.78 4.31
CA ARG A 9 5.00 0.65 4.63
C ARG A 9 3.53 1.10 4.75
N THR A 10 2.70 0.80 3.74
CA THR A 10 1.28 1.15 3.76
C THR A 10 0.53 0.46 4.90
N LEU A 11 0.76 -0.83 5.12
CA LEU A 11 0.12 -1.57 6.23
C LEU A 11 0.50 -1.02 7.61
N LEU A 12 1.76 -0.62 7.79
CA LEU A 12 2.23 -0.01 9.04
C LEU A 12 1.54 1.33 9.29
N VAL A 13 1.39 2.17 8.27
CA VAL A 13 0.67 3.45 8.40
C VAL A 13 -0.80 3.21 8.74
N LEU A 14 -1.47 2.29 8.04
CA LEU A 14 -2.87 1.94 8.34
C LEU A 14 -3.05 1.47 9.78
N LYS A 15 -2.15 0.59 10.26
CA LYS A 15 -2.16 0.10 11.64
C LYS A 15 -1.86 1.19 12.66
N ALA A 16 -0.81 2.00 12.44
CA ALA A 16 -0.41 3.06 13.35
C ALA A 16 -1.49 4.15 13.51
N LYS A 17 -2.27 4.37 12.45
CA LYS A 17 -3.39 5.31 12.45
C LYS A 17 -4.73 4.65 12.84
N GLU A 18 -4.71 3.36 13.19
CA GLU A 18 -5.89 2.57 13.59
C GLU A 18 -7.04 2.62 12.57
N ILE A 19 -6.70 2.69 11.28
CA ILE A 19 -7.69 2.77 10.20
C ILE A 19 -8.20 1.36 9.90
N PRO A 20 -9.52 1.09 9.99
CA PRO A 20 -10.07 -0.21 9.60
C PRO A 20 -9.77 -0.49 8.13
N HIS A 21 -9.17 -1.66 7.86
CA HIS A 21 -8.82 -2.08 6.50
C HIS A 21 -8.85 -3.60 6.38
N GLU A 22 -9.17 -4.09 5.19
CA GLU A 22 -8.96 -5.48 4.81
C GLU A 22 -7.69 -5.60 3.96
N VAL A 23 -7.02 -6.74 4.05
CA VAL A 23 -5.77 -7.02 3.33
C VAL A 23 -5.97 -8.16 2.33
N PHE A 24 -5.84 -7.87 1.04
CA PHE A 24 -5.88 -8.90 -0.02
C PHE A 24 -4.50 -9.27 -0.48
N HIS A 25 -4.18 -10.55 -0.51
CA HIS A 25 -2.85 -11.06 -0.79
C HIS A 25 -2.66 -11.50 -2.25
N ILE A 26 -2.08 -10.66 -3.09
CA ILE A 26 -1.89 -10.91 -4.53
C ILE A 26 -0.51 -11.53 -4.81
N SER A 27 -0.46 -12.55 -5.66
CA SER A 27 0.80 -13.11 -6.18
C SER A 27 1.39 -12.21 -7.26
N LEU A 28 2.67 -11.82 -7.12
CA LEU A 28 3.37 -11.05 -8.17
C LEU A 28 3.81 -11.89 -9.37
N PHE A 29 3.87 -13.22 -9.24
CA PHE A 29 4.21 -14.13 -10.34
C PHE A 29 2.98 -14.46 -11.17
N LYS A 30 1.88 -14.77 -10.49
CA LYS A 30 0.60 -15.10 -11.10
C LYS A 30 -0.41 -14.04 -10.69
N LYS A 31 -0.25 -12.84 -11.24
CA LYS A 31 -1.16 -11.72 -10.98
C LYS A 31 -2.53 -12.08 -11.54
N PRO A 32 -3.61 -11.91 -10.76
CA PRO A 32 -4.95 -12.10 -11.29
C PRO A 32 -5.23 -11.02 -12.33
N GLU A 33 -5.97 -11.39 -13.37
CA GLU A 33 -6.20 -10.51 -14.54
C GLU A 33 -6.87 -9.19 -14.16
N TRP A 34 -7.73 -9.22 -13.13
CA TRP A 34 -8.41 -8.03 -12.65
C TRP A 34 -7.47 -7.00 -12.01
N TYR A 35 -6.32 -7.41 -11.47
CA TYR A 35 -5.43 -6.49 -10.76
C TYR A 35 -4.81 -5.44 -11.67
N SER A 36 -4.59 -5.78 -12.94
CA SER A 36 -4.11 -4.84 -13.96
C SER A 36 -5.07 -3.66 -14.18
N LYS A 37 -6.36 -3.80 -13.83
CA LYS A 37 -7.34 -2.70 -13.89
C LYS A 37 -7.21 -1.74 -12.71
N ILE A 38 -6.65 -2.20 -11.59
CA ILE A 38 -6.41 -1.39 -10.39
C ILE A 38 -5.04 -0.74 -10.49
N HIS A 39 -4.00 -1.52 -10.77
CA HIS A 39 -2.64 -1.03 -10.95
C HIS A 39 -2.13 -1.46 -12.33
N PRO A 40 -2.15 -0.57 -13.35
CA PRO A 40 -1.70 -0.91 -14.71
C PRO A 40 -0.27 -1.44 -14.79
N GLY A 41 0.64 -0.95 -13.94
CA GLY A 41 2.00 -1.49 -13.80
C GLY A 41 2.08 -2.88 -13.15
N GLY A 42 0.97 -3.38 -12.60
CA GLY A 42 0.91 -4.61 -11.81
C GLY A 42 1.82 -4.61 -10.58
N GLU A 43 2.18 -3.43 -10.08
CA GLU A 43 2.99 -3.26 -8.88
C GLU A 43 2.09 -3.13 -7.66
N VAL A 44 2.70 -3.05 -6.50
CA VAL A 44 2.06 -3.05 -5.20
C VAL A 44 2.82 -2.09 -4.28
N PRO A 45 2.16 -1.52 -3.26
CA PRO A 45 0.76 -1.70 -2.90
C PRO A 45 -0.21 -0.90 -3.79
N ALA A 46 -1.48 -1.28 -3.71
CA ALA A 46 -2.61 -0.45 -4.11
C ALA A 46 -3.56 -0.30 -2.92
N LEU A 47 -4.10 0.90 -2.74
CA LEU A 47 -5.15 1.21 -1.76
C LEU A 47 -6.43 1.51 -2.52
N LEU A 48 -7.48 0.74 -2.22
CA LEU A 48 -8.83 0.97 -2.69
C LEU A 48 -9.59 1.72 -1.59
N ASN A 49 -10.11 2.90 -1.91
CA ASN A 49 -10.95 3.66 -0.99
C ASN A 49 -12.20 4.15 -1.73
N GLY A 50 -13.25 3.34 -1.70
CA GLY A 50 -14.43 3.52 -2.52
C GLY A 50 -14.09 3.49 -4.02
N SER A 51 -14.55 4.49 -4.77
CA SER A 51 -14.22 4.62 -6.20
C SER A 51 -12.76 5.03 -6.48
N ASN A 52 -11.99 5.40 -5.46
CA ASN A 52 -10.63 5.91 -5.63
C ASN A 52 -9.61 4.78 -5.52
N VAL A 53 -8.73 4.71 -6.51
CA VAL A 53 -7.56 3.82 -6.52
C VAL A 53 -6.32 4.68 -6.32
N LEU A 54 -5.56 4.37 -5.26
CA LEU A 54 -4.28 4.99 -5.01
C LEU A 54 -3.19 3.93 -5.16
N VAL A 55 -2.18 4.29 -5.93
CA VAL A 55 -0.99 3.47 -6.21
C VAL A 55 0.24 4.20 -5.70
N GLN A 56 1.37 3.50 -5.63
CA GLN A 56 2.62 3.97 -5.01
C GLN A 56 2.52 4.12 -3.49
N SER A 57 3.44 3.47 -2.78
CA SER A 57 3.36 3.41 -1.32
C SER A 57 3.59 4.77 -0.63
N SER A 58 4.36 5.69 -1.22
CA SER A 58 4.59 7.04 -0.70
C SER A 58 3.33 7.90 -0.81
N ASP A 59 2.69 7.87 -1.97
CA ASP A 59 1.48 8.63 -2.26
C ASP A 59 0.31 8.14 -1.40
N ILE A 60 0.17 6.82 -1.25
CA ILE A 60 -0.81 6.22 -0.34
C ILE A 60 -0.58 6.71 1.10
N CYS A 61 0.66 6.70 1.60
CA CYS A 61 0.95 7.13 2.97
C CYS A 61 0.67 8.62 3.16
N ASN A 62 1.01 9.46 2.18
CA ASN A 62 0.70 10.89 2.22
C ASN A 62 -0.82 11.12 2.21
N TYR A 63 -1.57 10.40 1.37
CA TYR A 63 -3.02 10.48 1.36
C TYR A 63 -3.65 10.11 2.71
N LEU A 64 -3.20 9.01 3.32
CA LEU A 64 -3.69 8.58 4.63
C LEU A 64 -3.36 9.61 5.72
N GLU A 65 -2.19 10.23 5.64
CA GLU A 65 -1.78 11.27 6.57
C GLU A 65 -2.64 12.53 6.46
N GLU A 66 -2.96 12.96 5.24
CA GLU A 66 -3.81 14.13 5.00
C GLU A 66 -5.28 13.88 5.35
N LYS A 67 -5.79 12.68 5.05
CA LYS A 67 -7.18 12.32 5.30
C LYS A 67 -7.47 12.08 6.79
N TYR A 68 -6.55 11.47 7.52
CA TYR A 68 -6.74 11.07 8.92
C TYR A 68 -5.77 11.81 9.85
N HIS A 69 -6.07 13.07 10.13
CA HIS A 69 -5.19 13.98 10.87
C HIS A 69 -5.18 13.78 12.40
N GLN A 70 -6.10 12.98 12.95
CA GLN A 70 -6.24 12.81 14.40
C GLN A 70 -4.99 12.18 15.05
N ASN A 71 -4.32 11.24 14.35
CA ASN A 71 -3.11 10.57 14.80
C ASN A 71 -1.98 10.82 13.78
N SER A 72 -1.50 12.07 13.70
CA SER A 72 -0.39 12.47 12.81
C SER A 72 0.86 11.64 13.09
N LEU A 73 1.45 11.06 12.05
CA LEU A 73 2.71 10.33 12.16
C LEU A 73 3.94 11.26 12.06
N TYR A 74 3.73 12.50 11.64
CA TYR A 74 4.77 13.51 11.55
C TYR A 74 4.72 14.50 12.73
N PRO A 75 5.85 15.15 13.05
CA PRO A 75 5.88 16.29 13.95
C PRO A 75 4.95 17.41 13.49
N SER A 76 4.39 18.16 14.45
CA SER A 76 3.51 19.30 14.16
C SER A 76 4.24 20.46 13.47
N GLU A 77 5.53 20.62 13.73
CA GLU A 77 6.37 21.66 13.13
C GLU A 77 6.59 21.41 11.63
N PRO A 78 6.21 22.36 10.74
CA PRO A 78 6.28 22.16 9.29
C PRO A 78 7.68 21.80 8.77
N GLU A 79 8.72 22.42 9.32
CA GLU A 79 10.11 22.14 8.91
C GLU A 79 10.56 20.73 9.29
N ALA A 80 10.18 20.27 10.49
CA ALA A 80 10.49 18.92 10.95
C ALA A 80 9.73 17.87 10.14
N LYS A 81 8.43 18.11 9.86
CA LYS A 81 7.63 17.28 8.97
C LYS A 81 8.25 17.15 7.57
N ASN A 82 8.69 18.27 6.99
CA ASN A 82 9.34 18.26 5.67
C ASN A 82 10.67 17.52 5.69
N ARG A 83 11.46 17.66 6.77
CA ARG A 83 12.71 16.92 6.95
C ARG A 83 12.47 15.42 6.97
N ASP A 84 11.47 14.96 7.75
CA ASP A 84 11.14 13.54 7.88
C ASP A 84 10.60 12.95 6.57
N LYS A 85 9.71 13.68 5.88
CA LYS A 85 9.24 13.29 4.53
C LYS A 85 10.40 13.14 3.55
N ASN A 86 11.29 14.12 3.51
CA ASN A 86 12.44 14.10 2.61
C ASN A 86 13.43 12.98 2.95
N LEU A 87 13.63 12.68 4.24
CA LEU A 87 14.46 11.57 4.67
C LEU A 87 13.87 10.23 4.24
N SER A 88 12.56 10.02 4.46
CA SER A 88 11.85 8.84 3.98
C SER A 88 12.06 8.66 2.48
N GLU A 89 11.76 9.68 1.67
CA GLU A 89 11.89 9.58 0.21
C GLU A 89 13.32 9.31 -0.26
N LYS A 90 14.33 9.88 0.42
CA LYS A 90 15.74 9.57 0.13
C LYS A 90 16.08 8.11 0.40
N LEU A 91 15.63 7.56 1.53
CA LEU A 91 15.86 6.16 1.89
C LEU A 91 15.21 5.20 0.88
N TYR A 92 14.02 5.53 0.38
CA TYR A 92 13.33 4.70 -0.62
C TYR A 92 13.92 4.81 -2.03
N ARG A 93 14.57 5.95 -2.38
CA ARG A 93 15.16 6.20 -3.70
C ARG A 93 16.60 5.71 -3.82
N ASP A 94 17.25 5.38 -2.72
CA ASP A 94 18.62 4.87 -2.74
C ASP A 94 18.69 3.53 -3.49
N GLU A 95 19.48 3.50 -4.56
CA GLU A 95 19.68 2.38 -5.49
C GLU A 95 20.07 1.08 -4.76
N LEU A 96 20.85 1.19 -3.69
CA LEU A 96 21.30 0.04 -2.90
C LEU A 96 20.12 -0.64 -2.20
N TRP A 97 19.16 0.15 -1.71
CA TRP A 97 17.95 -0.36 -1.09
C TRP A 97 17.06 -1.07 -2.09
N LEU A 98 16.84 -0.50 -3.28
CA LEU A 98 16.05 -1.16 -4.34
C LEU A 98 16.66 -2.50 -4.76
N GLN A 99 17.99 -2.62 -4.78
CA GLN A 99 18.69 -3.87 -5.10
C GLN A 99 18.54 -4.93 -3.99
N ILE A 100 18.58 -4.53 -2.72
CA ILE A 100 18.34 -5.42 -1.57
C ILE A 100 16.89 -5.92 -1.59
N MET A 101 15.92 -5.03 -1.86
CA MET A 101 14.49 -5.38 -1.87
C MET A 101 14.09 -6.31 -3.04
N ARG A 102 14.75 -6.21 -4.20
CA ARG A 102 14.42 -7.05 -5.37
C ARG A 102 14.90 -8.50 -5.25
N ARG A 103 15.85 -8.80 -4.35
CA ARG A 103 16.48 -10.14 -4.28
C ARG A 103 15.62 -11.23 -3.64
N ASP A 104 14.67 -10.86 -2.78
CA ASP A 104 13.86 -11.82 -2.01
C ASP A 104 12.37 -11.79 -2.38
N LEU A 105 12.03 -11.43 -3.63
CA LEU A 105 10.66 -11.20 -4.08
C LEU A 105 9.81 -12.47 -4.32
N HIS A 106 9.76 -13.43 -3.38
CA HIS A 106 8.83 -14.57 -3.43
C HIS A 106 7.58 -14.36 -2.56
N ILE A 107 6.61 -13.55 -3.02
CA ILE A 107 5.68 -12.87 -2.09
C ILE A 107 4.23 -12.72 -2.58
N PHE A 108 3.29 -12.97 -1.66
CA PHE A 108 1.87 -12.59 -1.70
C PHE A 108 1.64 -11.24 -1.00
N ILE A 109 0.91 -10.30 -1.60
CA ILE A 109 0.98 -8.88 -1.24
C ILE A 109 -0.38 -8.21 -1.05
N ALA A 110 -0.47 -7.42 0.03
CA ALA A 110 -1.60 -6.63 0.46
C ALA A 110 -2.08 -5.54 -0.51
N VAL A 111 -3.33 -5.63 -0.97
CA VAL A 111 -4.19 -4.48 -1.27
C VAL A 111 -4.92 -4.14 0.01
N ALA A 112 -4.90 -2.87 0.41
CA ALA A 112 -5.74 -2.40 1.50
C ALA A 112 -7.05 -1.87 0.91
N ALA A 113 -8.19 -2.29 1.45
CA ALA A 113 -9.49 -1.70 1.11
C ALA A 113 -10.10 -1.07 2.37
N SER A 114 -10.61 0.17 2.27
CA SER A 114 -11.52 0.69 3.30
C SER A 114 -12.85 -0.06 3.24
N SER A 115 -13.59 -0.08 4.35
CA SER A 115 -14.70 -1.00 4.68
C SER A 115 -15.87 -1.16 3.68
N ASP A 116 -15.92 -0.38 2.59
CA ASP A 116 -17.08 -0.29 1.70
C ASP A 116 -16.80 -0.91 0.31
N PHE A 117 -16.73 -2.25 0.27
CA PHE A 117 -16.47 -3.05 -0.94
C PHE A 117 -17.46 -2.86 -2.09
N THR A 118 -18.70 -2.49 -1.78
CA THR A 118 -19.81 -2.38 -2.74
C THR A 118 -19.58 -1.30 -3.79
N THR A 119 -18.70 -0.33 -3.55
CA THR A 119 -18.46 0.79 -4.47
C THR A 119 -17.20 0.64 -5.33
N CYS A 120 -16.29 -0.27 -4.96
CA CYS A 120 -14.99 -0.44 -5.63
C CYS A 120 -15.05 -1.31 -6.89
N GLY A 121 -16.22 -1.88 -7.23
CA GLY A 121 -16.37 -2.79 -8.36
C GLY A 121 -15.57 -4.10 -8.22
N VAL A 122 -15.13 -4.44 -7.01
CA VAL A 122 -14.51 -5.72 -6.65
C VAL A 122 -15.65 -6.69 -6.35
N PRO A 123 -16.02 -7.58 -7.28
CA PRO A 123 -17.09 -8.54 -7.11
C PRO A 123 -16.82 -9.48 -5.94
N HIS A 124 -17.85 -9.83 -5.17
CA HIS A 124 -17.76 -10.78 -4.05
C HIS A 124 -17.16 -12.15 -4.42
N HIS A 125 -17.20 -12.55 -5.70
CA HIS A 125 -16.58 -13.80 -6.17
C HIS A 125 -15.05 -13.74 -6.32
N TRP A 126 -14.39 -12.59 -6.12
CA TRP A 126 -12.92 -12.48 -6.21
C TRP A 126 -12.22 -12.89 -4.91
N GLN A 127 -12.97 -13.18 -3.83
CA GLN A 127 -12.45 -13.75 -2.59
C GLN A 127 -12.15 -15.26 -2.71
N SER A 128 -12.76 -15.98 -3.64
CA SER A 128 -12.63 -17.44 -3.77
C SER A 128 -11.36 -17.93 -4.49
N ASP A 129 -10.59 -17.04 -5.15
CA ASP A 129 -9.35 -17.41 -5.84
C ASP A 129 -8.15 -17.64 -4.90
N PHE A 130 -8.36 -17.57 -3.58
CA PHE A 130 -7.31 -17.56 -2.56
C PHE A 130 -7.27 -18.82 -1.66
N GLU A 131 -8.15 -19.80 -1.86
CA GLU A 131 -8.18 -21.07 -1.09
C GLU A 131 -7.34 -22.22 -1.71
N MET A 132 -6.36 -21.95 -2.57
CA MET A 132 -5.39 -22.97 -3.04
C MET A 132 -3.94 -22.63 -2.70
#